data_AF-A0A353C6W7-F1
#
_entry.id   AF-A0A353C6W7-F1
#
_cell.length_a   1.000
_cell.length_b   1.000
_cell.length_c   1.000
_cell.angle_alpha   90.00
_cell.angle_beta   90.00
_cell.angle_gamma   90.00
#
_symmetry.space_group_name_H-M   'P 1'
#
loop_
_entity.id
_entity.type
_entity.pdbx_description
1 polymer ?
#
loop_
_entity_poly.entity_id
_entity_poly.type
_entity_poly.pdbx_seq_one_letter_code
_entity_poly.pdbx_strand_id
1 'polypeptide(L)'
;MKARSRTKIQKPKEFSFVHTVKGHGWYDLAPFEINEEEGTLNYVIRDSRGAVSEIKMTDREDSIVVDFDRGVSRELVRTSVCRILRMEEDYGEFYAAAGTDAGLKWAAASGAGRMLRSATVFEDLVKSLCTTNCSWGLTKNMVKNLVDSLGEESPSGRRAFPTAAAMAEMDTEFYRSEIRAGYRSPYFVELAESVAT
;
A
#
# COMPACT_ATOMS: atom_id res chain seq x y z
N MET A 1 19.58 15.85 -10.00
CA MET A 1 18.13 15.74 -9.77
C MET A 1 17.52 14.92 -10.90
N LYS A 2 16.99 13.73 -10.61
CA LYS A 2 16.26 12.95 -11.63
C LYS A 2 14.97 13.68 -12.00
N ALA A 3 14.65 13.71 -13.29
CA ALA A 3 13.52 14.47 -13.79
C ALA A 3 12.20 13.78 -13.41
N ARG A 4 11.36 14.47 -12.61
CA ARG A 4 10.05 13.99 -12.17
C ARG A 4 8.92 14.56 -13.03
N SER A 5 7.85 13.78 -13.17
CA SER A 5 6.56 14.19 -13.70
C SER A 5 5.57 14.38 -12.54
N ARG A 6 4.52 15.16 -12.78
CA ARG A 6 3.49 15.47 -11.78
C ARG A 6 2.10 15.32 -12.36
N THR A 7 1.17 14.78 -11.56
CA THR A 7 -0.27 14.78 -11.84
C THR A 7 -1.10 15.15 -10.61
N LYS A 8 -2.36 15.55 -10.81
CA LYS A 8 -3.33 15.87 -9.75
C LYS A 8 -4.50 14.90 -9.85
N ILE A 9 -4.92 14.33 -8.73
CA ILE A 9 -6.10 13.46 -8.63
C ILE A 9 -7.09 14.14 -7.69
N GLN A 10 -8.28 14.46 -8.20
CA GLN A 10 -9.33 15.12 -7.44
C GLN A 10 -9.84 14.19 -6.34
N LYS A 11 -10.01 14.72 -5.12
CA LYS A 11 -10.59 13.98 -4.00
C LYS A 11 -12.12 13.92 -4.11
N PRO A 12 -12.75 12.83 -3.66
CA PRO A 12 -14.16 12.84 -3.27
C PRO A 12 -14.43 13.86 -2.16
N LYS A 13 -15.68 14.34 -2.07
CA LYS A 13 -16.08 15.39 -1.14
C LYS A 13 -15.81 15.04 0.33
N GLU A 14 -16.14 13.82 0.76
CA GLU A 14 -15.90 13.35 2.14
C GLU A 14 -14.55 12.65 2.34
N PHE A 15 -13.55 12.90 1.50
CA PHE A 15 -12.24 12.22 1.63
C PHE A 15 -11.33 12.88 2.66
N SER A 16 -10.97 12.13 3.71
CA SER A 16 -9.89 12.50 4.63
C SER A 16 -8.64 11.66 4.38
N PHE A 17 -7.54 12.31 3.98
CA PHE A 17 -6.26 11.63 3.76
C PHE A 17 -5.72 11.03 5.06
N VAL A 18 -5.71 11.82 6.13
CA VAL A 18 -5.17 11.39 7.44
C VAL A 18 -5.95 10.19 7.98
N HIS A 19 -7.28 10.21 7.94
CA HIS A 19 -8.07 9.06 8.41
C HIS A 19 -7.93 7.85 7.48
N THR A 20 -7.81 8.06 6.18
CA THR A 20 -7.62 6.95 5.22
C THR A 20 -6.27 6.26 5.42
N VAL A 21 -5.20 7.03 5.55
CA VAL A 21 -3.83 6.52 5.64
C VAL A 21 -3.53 6.02 7.05
N LYS A 22 -3.84 6.78 8.10
CA LYS A 22 -3.47 6.50 9.49
C LYS A 22 -4.56 5.80 10.30
N GLY A 23 -5.68 5.44 9.68
CA GLY A 23 -6.78 4.72 10.36
C GLY A 23 -6.40 3.30 10.80
N HIS A 24 -5.32 2.74 10.24
CA HIS A 24 -4.80 1.40 10.58
C HIS A 24 -3.30 1.30 10.27
N GLY A 25 -2.69 0.13 10.45
CA GLY A 25 -1.23 -0.03 10.38
C GLY A 25 -0.56 -0.12 9.00
N TRP A 26 -1.26 -0.30 7.86
CA TRP A 26 -0.56 -0.58 6.58
C TRP A 26 0.45 0.48 6.16
N TYR A 27 0.22 1.75 6.47
CA TYR A 27 1.12 2.84 6.09
C TYR A 27 2.54 2.66 6.66
N ASP A 28 2.67 1.86 7.71
CA ASP A 28 3.92 1.54 8.42
C ASP A 28 4.56 0.21 7.94
N LEU A 29 4.02 -0.38 6.87
CA LEU A 29 4.55 -1.59 6.22
C LEU A 29 5.10 -1.26 4.83
N ALA A 30 6.36 -1.66 4.58
CA ALA A 30 7.01 -1.50 3.29
C ALA A 30 6.13 -2.02 2.12
N PRO A 31 6.19 -1.40 0.92
CA PRO A 31 7.04 -0.26 0.56
C PRO A 31 6.41 1.11 0.84
N PHE A 32 5.37 1.19 1.68
CA PHE A 32 4.89 2.48 2.18
C PHE A 32 5.96 3.17 3.02
N GLU A 33 5.99 4.49 2.92
CA GLU A 33 6.79 5.35 3.79
C GLU A 33 6.02 6.66 3.96
N ILE A 34 5.67 6.98 5.21
CA ILE A 34 4.94 8.19 5.55
C ILE A 34 5.92 9.25 6.05
N ASN A 35 5.76 10.49 5.58
CA ASN A 35 6.35 11.65 6.23
C ASN A 35 5.19 12.49 6.79
N GLU A 36 5.05 12.44 8.11
CA GLU A 36 3.94 13.09 8.81
C GLU A 36 4.04 14.61 8.78
N GLU A 37 5.25 15.15 8.89
CA GLU A 37 5.49 16.61 8.88
C GLU A 37 5.11 17.22 7.53
N GLU A 38 5.41 16.51 6.44
CA GLU A 38 5.11 16.96 5.08
C GLU A 38 3.69 16.56 4.60
N GLY A 39 2.99 15.69 5.33
CA GLY A 39 1.72 15.13 4.91
C GLY A 39 1.82 14.32 3.61
N THR A 40 2.86 13.49 3.50
CA THR A 40 3.15 12.72 2.28
C THR A 40 3.23 11.23 2.53
N LEU A 41 2.83 10.46 1.52
CA LEU A 41 2.90 9.00 1.49
C LEU A 41 3.64 8.58 0.23
N ASN A 42 4.78 7.93 0.40
CA ASN A 42 5.55 7.35 -0.69
C ASN A 42 5.20 5.87 -0.84
N TYR A 43 5.28 5.39 -2.08
CA TYR A 43 5.06 3.98 -2.42
C TYR A 43 5.81 3.65 -3.71
N VAL A 44 6.03 2.37 -4.01
CA VAL A 44 6.66 1.92 -5.26
C VAL A 44 5.66 1.09 -6.04
N ILE A 45 5.25 1.60 -7.20
CA ILE A 45 4.31 0.95 -8.11
C ILE A 45 5.05 0.16 -9.19
N ARG A 46 4.33 -0.75 -9.84
CA ARG A 46 4.81 -1.60 -10.91
C ARG A 46 3.89 -1.51 -12.12
N ASP A 47 4.45 -1.37 -13.31
CA ASP A 47 3.69 -1.43 -14.57
C ASP A 47 3.46 -2.88 -15.05
N SER A 48 2.62 -3.06 -16.06
CA SER A 48 2.29 -4.38 -16.61
C SER A 48 3.46 -5.10 -17.28
N ARG A 49 4.57 -4.40 -17.54
CA ARG A 49 5.82 -4.97 -18.09
C ARG A 49 6.86 -5.24 -17.01
N GLY A 50 6.52 -5.02 -15.74
CA GLY A 50 7.39 -5.24 -14.60
C GLY A 50 8.22 -4.02 -14.20
N ALA A 51 8.20 -2.90 -14.94
CA ALA A 51 8.99 -1.74 -14.57
C ALA A 51 8.47 -1.11 -13.27
N VAL A 52 9.37 -0.86 -12.32
CA VAL A 52 9.05 -0.29 -11.00
C VAL A 52 9.40 1.19 -10.91
N SER A 53 8.54 1.97 -10.27
CA SER A 53 8.74 3.41 -10.06
C SER A 53 8.22 3.83 -8.70
N GLU A 54 8.96 4.74 -8.07
CA GLU A 54 8.46 5.44 -6.89
C GLU A 54 7.38 6.45 -7.28
N ILE A 55 6.37 6.58 -6.42
CA ILE A 55 5.41 7.67 -6.41
C ILE A 55 5.41 8.34 -5.03
N LYS A 56 5.28 9.67 -5.01
CA LYS A 56 5.07 10.47 -3.80
C LYS A 56 3.70 11.13 -3.87
N MET A 57 2.79 10.72 -2.99
CA MET A 57 1.46 11.31 -2.82
C MET A 57 1.54 12.42 -1.79
N THR A 58 1.07 13.61 -2.16
CA THR A 58 1.04 14.77 -1.27
C THR A 58 -0.39 15.26 -1.10
N ASP A 59 -0.83 15.36 0.16
CA ASP A 59 -2.15 15.85 0.47
C ASP A 59 -2.28 17.37 0.24
N ARG A 60 -3.35 17.78 -0.44
CA ARG A 60 -3.74 19.18 -0.70
C ARG A 60 -5.25 19.28 -0.53
N GLU A 61 -5.76 20.48 -0.21
CA GLU A 61 -7.18 20.73 0.11
C GLU A 61 -8.16 19.84 -0.68
N ASP A 62 -8.21 20.00 -2.00
CA ASP A 62 -9.17 19.28 -2.86
C ASP A 62 -8.57 18.10 -3.67
N SER A 63 -7.30 17.75 -3.46
CA SER A 63 -6.64 16.79 -4.35
C SER A 63 -5.43 16.10 -3.74
N ILE A 64 -5.06 14.96 -4.30
CA ILE A 64 -3.75 14.37 -4.11
C ILE A 64 -2.86 14.74 -5.29
N VAL A 65 -1.75 15.43 -5.00
CA VAL A 65 -0.70 15.70 -5.98
C VAL A 65 0.27 14.53 -5.95
N VAL A 66 0.57 13.98 -7.12
CA VAL A 66 1.43 12.80 -7.24
C VAL A 66 2.64 13.14 -8.10
N ASP A 67 3.83 13.02 -7.51
CA ASP A 67 5.11 13.12 -8.20
C ASP A 67 5.66 11.71 -8.48
N PHE A 68 6.18 11.48 -9.69
CA PHE A 68 6.62 10.16 -10.17
C PHE A 68 7.70 10.29 -11.26
N ASP A 69 8.38 9.21 -11.61
CA ASP A 69 9.45 9.23 -12.61
C ASP A 69 8.94 9.51 -14.04
N ARG A 70 9.75 10.17 -14.88
CA ARG A 70 9.41 10.35 -16.31
C ARG A 70 9.28 8.99 -17.02
N GLY A 71 8.32 8.90 -17.93
CA GLY A 71 8.05 7.69 -18.72
C GLY A 71 7.03 6.74 -18.09
N VAL A 72 6.70 6.92 -16.80
CA VAL A 72 5.60 6.20 -16.16
C VAL A 72 4.25 6.74 -16.67
N SER A 73 3.32 5.84 -16.98
CA SER A 73 1.99 6.20 -17.44
C SER A 73 1.20 6.96 -16.36
N ARG A 74 0.61 8.10 -16.72
CA ARG A 74 -0.31 8.85 -15.84
C ARG A 74 -1.54 8.03 -15.45
N GLU A 75 -1.99 7.16 -16.35
CA GLU A 75 -3.12 6.26 -16.10
C GLU A 75 -2.77 5.23 -15.02
N LEU A 76 -1.60 4.59 -15.13
CA LEU A 76 -1.11 3.67 -14.11
C LEU A 76 -1.03 4.37 -12.75
N VAL A 77 -0.43 5.57 -12.69
CA VAL A 77 -0.33 6.36 -11.45
C VAL A 77 -1.72 6.65 -10.87
N ARG A 78 -2.68 7.08 -11.71
CA ARG A 78 -4.05 7.34 -11.28
C ARG A 78 -4.68 6.07 -10.70
N THR A 79 -4.66 4.97 -11.45
CA THR A 79 -5.28 3.70 -11.03
C THR A 79 -4.67 3.17 -9.74
N SER A 80 -3.34 3.21 -9.59
CA SER A 80 -2.65 2.80 -8.36
C SER A 80 -3.04 3.68 -7.17
N VAL A 81 -3.05 5.01 -7.33
CA VAL A 81 -3.39 5.93 -6.22
C VAL A 81 -4.87 5.82 -5.84
N CYS A 82 -5.77 5.77 -6.83
CA CYS A 82 -7.21 5.56 -6.58
C CYS A 82 -7.46 4.25 -5.82
N ARG A 83 -6.74 3.17 -6.17
CA ARG A 83 -6.82 1.89 -5.47
C ARG A 83 -6.28 2.00 -4.04
N ILE A 84 -5.04 2.45 -3.87
CA ILE A 84 -4.34 2.55 -2.58
C ILE A 84 -5.19 3.36 -1.60
N LEU A 85 -5.68 4.52 -2.04
CA LEU A 85 -6.46 5.45 -1.23
C LEU A 85 -7.97 5.17 -1.27
N ARG A 86 -8.44 4.14 -1.98
CA ARG A 86 -9.87 3.80 -2.19
C ARG A 86 -10.73 5.02 -2.54
N MET A 87 -10.25 5.84 -3.47
CA MET A 87 -10.90 7.11 -3.84
C MET A 87 -12.20 6.93 -4.60
N GLU A 88 -12.37 5.80 -5.31
CA GLU A 88 -13.52 5.59 -6.20
C GLU A 88 -14.66 4.83 -5.51
N GLU A 89 -14.51 4.51 -4.23
CA GLU A 89 -15.55 3.84 -3.44
C GLU A 89 -16.49 4.86 -2.80
N ASP A 90 -17.79 4.62 -2.95
CA ASP A 90 -18.84 5.42 -2.33
C ASP A 90 -19.07 5.00 -0.88
N TYR A 91 -18.99 5.98 0.02
CA TYR A 91 -19.21 5.83 1.46
C TYR A 91 -20.47 6.58 1.91
N GLY A 92 -21.29 7.09 0.99
CA GLY A 92 -22.48 7.90 1.30
C GLY A 92 -23.45 7.20 2.25
N GLU A 93 -23.79 5.93 2.00
CA GLU A 93 -24.66 5.15 2.89
C GLU A 93 -24.04 4.94 4.28
N PHE A 94 -22.72 4.70 4.33
CA PHE A 94 -21.99 4.58 5.60
C PHE A 94 -22.04 5.89 6.39
N TYR A 95 -21.82 7.04 5.74
CA TYR A 95 -21.86 8.34 6.40
C TYR A 95 -23.27 8.77 6.79
N ALA A 96 -24.29 8.43 6.01
CA ALA A 96 -25.68 8.65 6.38
C ALA A 96 -26.05 7.86 7.65
N ALA A 97 -25.69 6.58 7.72
CA ALA A 97 -25.91 5.75 8.91
C ALA A 97 -25.11 6.27 10.12
N ALA A 98 -23.79 6.46 9.96
CA ALA A 98 -22.90 6.91 11.02
C ALA A 98 -23.28 8.31 11.55
N GLY A 99 -23.79 9.19 10.70
CA GLY A 99 -24.25 10.54 11.09
C GLY A 99 -25.44 10.55 12.05
N THR A 100 -26.24 9.48 12.07
CA THR A 100 -27.39 9.35 12.99
C THR A 100 -27.03 8.67 14.31
N ASP A 101 -25.89 7.98 14.37
CA ASP A 101 -25.42 7.31 15.57
C ASP A 101 -24.56 8.25 16.43
N ALA A 102 -24.90 8.39 17.71
CA ALA A 102 -24.22 9.32 18.61
C ALA A 102 -22.73 9.00 18.82
N GLY A 103 -22.35 7.71 18.74
CA GLY A 103 -20.97 7.23 18.89
C GLY A 103 -20.15 7.31 17.61
N LEU A 104 -20.79 7.36 16.44
CA LEU A 104 -20.13 7.34 15.13
C LEU A 104 -20.27 8.64 14.32
N LYS A 105 -21.11 9.60 14.76
CA LYS A 105 -21.32 10.88 14.04
C LYS A 105 -20.02 11.63 13.72
N TRP A 106 -18.98 11.47 14.56
CA TRP A 106 -17.68 12.08 14.35
C TRP A 106 -17.01 11.55 13.06
N ALA A 107 -17.20 10.28 12.73
CA ALA A 107 -16.60 9.65 11.57
C ALA A 107 -17.21 10.17 10.27
N ALA A 108 -18.52 10.42 10.26
CA ALA A 108 -19.20 11.09 9.15
C ALA A 108 -18.75 12.54 9.00
N ALA A 109 -18.65 13.29 10.11
CA ALA A 109 -18.23 14.68 10.10
C ALA A 109 -16.77 14.89 9.64
N SER A 110 -15.88 13.91 9.88
CA SER A 110 -14.46 14.01 9.54
C SER A 110 -14.04 13.20 8.30
N GLY A 111 -14.96 12.49 7.64
CA GLY A 111 -14.63 11.64 6.49
C GLY A 111 -13.79 10.39 6.83
N ALA A 112 -13.96 9.85 8.04
CA ALA A 112 -13.25 8.64 8.51
C ALA A 112 -13.87 7.34 7.95
N GLY A 113 -13.35 6.17 8.36
CA GLY A 113 -13.89 4.85 7.97
C GLY A 113 -13.35 4.24 6.68
N ARG A 114 -12.74 5.05 5.81
CA ARG A 114 -11.96 4.55 4.66
C ARG A 114 -10.62 4.04 5.13
N MET A 115 -10.18 2.90 4.60
CA MET A 115 -8.94 2.24 5.01
C MET A 115 -7.99 2.09 3.82
N LEU A 116 -6.74 2.53 3.98
CA LEU A 116 -5.66 2.32 3.01
C LEU A 116 -5.57 0.85 2.55
N ARG A 117 -5.28 0.64 1.27
CA ARG A 117 -4.93 -0.66 0.68
C ARG A 117 -3.53 -0.64 0.09
N SER A 118 -2.95 -1.80 -0.10
CA SER A 118 -1.79 -1.96 -0.98
C SER A 118 -2.15 -1.84 -2.46
N ALA A 119 -1.14 -1.70 -3.33
CA ALA A 119 -1.38 -1.58 -4.77
C ALA A 119 -1.92 -2.87 -5.42
N THR A 120 -1.87 -4.01 -4.73
CA THR A 120 -2.42 -5.29 -5.21
C THR A 120 -3.12 -6.05 -4.09
N VAL A 121 -4.08 -6.91 -4.45
CA VAL A 121 -4.74 -7.81 -3.48
C VAL A 121 -3.72 -8.82 -2.93
N PHE A 122 -2.81 -9.30 -3.77
CA PHE A 122 -1.74 -10.21 -3.37
C PHE A 122 -0.92 -9.63 -2.21
N GLU A 123 -0.48 -8.37 -2.31
CA GLU A 123 0.24 -7.71 -1.23
C GLU A 123 -0.59 -7.62 0.06
N ASP A 124 -1.89 -7.26 -0.04
CA ASP A 124 -2.78 -7.22 1.12
C ASP A 124 -2.90 -8.61 1.79
N LEU A 125 -2.96 -9.69 1.02
CA LEU A 125 -3.02 -11.07 1.53
C LEU A 125 -1.70 -11.48 2.21
N VAL A 126 -0.55 -11.21 1.58
CA VAL A 126 0.77 -11.52 2.13
C VAL A 126 1.01 -10.74 3.43
N LYS A 127 0.71 -9.44 3.44
CA LYS A 127 0.78 -8.63 4.67
C LYS A 127 -0.19 -9.12 5.74
N SER A 128 -1.39 -9.56 5.37
CA SER A 128 -2.33 -10.16 6.32
C SER A 128 -1.79 -11.44 6.95
N LEU A 129 -1.17 -12.32 6.15
CA LEU A 129 -0.49 -13.51 6.65
C LEU A 129 0.59 -13.13 7.68
N CYS A 130 1.40 -12.10 7.39
CA CYS A 130 2.39 -11.53 8.32
C CYS A 130 1.82 -10.98 9.63
N THR A 131 0.51 -10.77 9.77
CA THR A 131 -0.11 -10.25 11.01
C THR A 131 -0.64 -11.35 11.93
N THR A 132 -0.82 -12.56 11.42
CA THR A 132 -1.45 -13.65 12.17
C THR A 132 -0.62 -13.96 13.42
N ASN A 133 -1.18 -13.98 14.64
CA ASN A 133 -0.52 -14.41 15.88
C ASN A 133 0.94 -13.91 16.09
N CYS A 134 1.21 -12.62 15.86
CA CYS A 134 2.50 -12.02 16.20
C CYS A 134 2.37 -10.54 16.61
N SER A 135 3.46 -9.98 17.12
CA SER A 135 3.53 -8.54 17.38
C SER A 135 3.62 -7.75 16.08
N TRP A 136 3.20 -6.47 16.14
CA TRP A 136 3.36 -5.54 15.02
C TRP A 136 4.83 -5.39 14.59
N GLY A 137 5.76 -5.36 15.55
CA GLY A 137 7.20 -5.30 15.25
C GLY A 137 7.67 -6.49 14.41
N LEU A 138 7.16 -7.70 14.67
CA LEU A 138 7.48 -8.87 13.83
C LEU A 138 6.83 -8.77 12.45
N THR A 139 5.58 -8.27 12.36
CA THR A 139 4.92 -7.99 11.07
C THR A 139 5.77 -7.05 10.21
N LYS A 140 6.22 -5.93 10.78
CA LYS A 140 7.08 -4.97 10.09
C LYS A 140 8.37 -5.61 9.58
N ASN A 141 9.04 -6.41 10.42
CA ASN A 141 10.28 -7.08 10.06
C ASN A 141 10.08 -8.07 8.90
N MET A 142 9.05 -8.92 8.97
CA MET A 142 8.76 -9.87 7.89
C MET A 142 8.48 -9.15 6.56
N VAL A 143 7.64 -8.12 6.57
CA VAL A 143 7.32 -7.35 5.36
C VAL A 143 8.53 -6.61 4.82
N LYS A 144 9.35 -6.01 5.69
CA LYS A 144 10.60 -5.35 5.30
C LYS A 144 11.56 -6.36 4.66
N ASN A 145 11.76 -7.53 5.27
CA ASN A 145 12.63 -8.57 4.73
C ASN A 145 12.14 -9.06 3.35
N LEU A 146 10.82 -9.22 3.15
CA LEU A 146 10.26 -9.59 1.84
C LEU A 146 10.61 -8.54 0.77
N VAL A 147 10.42 -7.26 1.09
CA VAL A 147 10.72 -6.15 0.17
C VAL A 147 12.22 -6.03 -0.10
N ASP A 148 13.07 -6.18 0.92
CA ASP A 148 14.52 -6.06 0.78
C ASP A 148 15.12 -7.23 -0.01
N SER A 149 14.66 -8.47 0.25
CA SER A 149 15.20 -9.68 -0.36
C SER A 149 14.67 -9.93 -1.78
N LEU A 150 13.39 -9.67 -2.04
CA LEU A 150 12.72 -10.06 -3.28
C LEU A 150 12.12 -8.88 -4.06
N GLY A 151 12.07 -7.68 -3.48
CA GLY A 151 11.54 -6.51 -4.14
C GLY A 151 12.48 -5.98 -5.21
N GLU A 152 11.97 -5.73 -6.41
CA GLU A 152 12.73 -5.08 -7.48
C GLU A 152 13.01 -3.62 -7.14
N GLU A 153 14.25 -3.21 -7.40
CA GLU A 153 14.74 -1.86 -7.09
C GLU A 153 14.29 -0.87 -8.17
N SER A 154 13.58 0.18 -7.74
CA SER A 154 13.26 1.31 -8.61
C SER A 154 14.51 2.14 -8.90
N PRO A 155 14.50 3.01 -9.93
CA PRO A 155 15.62 3.89 -10.20
C PRO A 155 16.03 4.78 -9.01
N SER A 156 15.14 5.04 -8.05
CA SER A 156 15.47 5.83 -6.85
C SER A 156 16.13 5.01 -5.72
N GLY A 157 16.27 3.69 -5.89
CA GLY A 157 16.83 2.78 -4.88
C GLY A 157 15.79 2.18 -3.93
N ARG A 158 14.54 2.66 -3.96
CA ARG A 158 13.44 2.05 -3.19
C ARG A 158 12.93 0.80 -3.89
N ARG A 159 12.59 -0.24 -3.12
CA ARG A 159 12.14 -1.53 -3.66
C ARG A 159 10.61 -1.62 -3.69
N ALA A 160 10.09 -2.25 -4.74
CA ALA A 160 8.68 -2.60 -4.83
C ALA A 160 8.34 -3.77 -3.90
N PHE A 161 7.06 -3.98 -3.63
CA PHE A 161 6.63 -5.25 -3.07
C PHE A 161 6.93 -6.39 -4.06
N PRO A 162 7.39 -7.57 -3.59
CA PRO A 162 7.70 -8.68 -4.49
C PRO A 162 6.47 -9.16 -5.26
N THR A 163 6.70 -9.68 -6.47
CA THR A 163 5.64 -10.33 -7.25
C THR A 163 5.36 -11.73 -6.71
N ALA A 164 4.18 -12.27 -7.01
CA ALA A 164 3.85 -13.66 -6.69
C ALA A 164 4.88 -14.62 -7.32
N ALA A 165 5.29 -14.39 -8.57
CA ALA A 165 6.32 -15.18 -9.24
C ALA A 165 7.67 -15.14 -8.49
N ALA A 166 8.17 -13.96 -8.10
CA ALA A 166 9.43 -13.87 -7.34
C ALA A 166 9.36 -14.57 -5.97
N MET A 167 8.19 -14.56 -5.35
CA MET A 167 7.94 -15.31 -4.12
C MET A 167 7.83 -16.82 -4.36
N ALA A 168 7.25 -17.25 -5.48
CA ALA A 168 7.05 -18.68 -5.81
C ALA A 168 8.37 -19.40 -6.13
N GLU A 169 9.40 -18.68 -6.58
CA GLU A 169 10.75 -19.25 -6.78
C GLU A 169 11.46 -19.65 -5.47
N MET A 170 10.96 -19.21 -4.32
CA MET A 170 11.59 -19.43 -3.02
C MET A 170 10.99 -20.61 -2.28
N ASP A 171 11.82 -21.34 -1.55
CA ASP A 171 11.38 -22.47 -0.74
C ASP A 171 10.94 -22.08 0.69
N THR A 172 10.41 -23.05 1.42
CA THR A 172 9.97 -22.85 2.81
C THR A 172 11.12 -22.43 3.74
N GLU A 173 12.36 -22.84 3.45
CA GLU A 173 13.51 -22.52 4.31
C GLU A 173 13.94 -21.07 4.15
N PHE A 174 13.88 -20.51 2.94
CA PHE A 174 14.04 -19.09 2.70
C PHE A 174 13.07 -18.26 3.55
N TYR A 175 11.78 -18.59 3.52
CA TYR A 175 10.80 -17.87 4.34
C TYR A 175 11.05 -18.03 5.85
N ARG A 176 11.51 -19.20 6.28
CA ARG A 176 11.81 -19.45 7.70
C ARG A 176 13.02 -18.66 8.18
N SER A 177 14.10 -18.66 7.39
CA SER A 177 15.41 -18.18 7.81
C SER A 177 15.69 -16.73 7.42
N GLU A 178 15.36 -16.34 6.19
CA GLU A 178 15.59 -14.97 5.71
C GLU A 178 14.45 -14.03 6.08
N ILE A 179 13.20 -14.47 5.86
CA ILE A 179 12.02 -13.64 6.16
C ILE A 179 11.63 -13.72 7.65
N ARG A 180 12.13 -14.73 8.38
CA ARG A 180 11.79 -14.99 9.79
C ARG A 180 10.29 -15.26 9.99
N ALA A 181 9.66 -15.91 9.02
CA ALA A 181 8.22 -16.17 8.98
C ALA A 181 7.70 -17.24 9.97
N GLY A 182 8.60 -18.06 10.51
CA GLY A 182 8.26 -19.12 11.47
C GLY A 182 7.28 -20.14 10.87
N TYR A 183 6.18 -20.40 11.57
CA TYR A 183 5.18 -21.38 11.11
C TYR A 183 4.47 -20.97 9.81
N ARG A 184 4.55 -19.69 9.40
CA ARG A 184 3.88 -19.17 8.20
C ARG A 184 4.62 -19.50 6.92
N SER A 185 5.88 -19.92 7.02
CA SER A 185 6.77 -20.19 5.90
C SER A 185 6.16 -21.05 4.78
N PRO A 186 5.53 -22.22 5.06
CA PRO A 186 4.92 -23.02 3.99
C PRO A 186 3.72 -22.32 3.33
N TYR A 187 2.97 -21.48 4.05
CA TYR A 187 1.82 -20.76 3.50
C TYR A 187 2.22 -19.61 2.56
N PHE A 188 3.44 -19.07 2.69
CA PHE A 188 3.96 -18.12 1.70
C PHE A 188 4.24 -18.80 0.36
N VAL A 189 4.79 -20.02 0.37
CA VAL A 189 5.03 -20.82 -0.84
C VAL A 189 3.69 -21.13 -1.51
N GLU A 190 2.75 -21.73 -0.78
CA GLU A 190 1.42 -22.09 -1.29
C GLU A 190 0.67 -20.89 -1.88
N LEU A 191 0.65 -19.76 -1.16
CA LEU A 191 0.00 -18.53 -1.65
C LEU A 191 0.70 -17.96 -2.89
N ALA A 192 2.02 -17.97 -2.94
CA ALA A 192 2.77 -17.42 -4.07
C ALA A 192 2.58 -18.28 -5.33
N GLU A 193 2.72 -19.60 -5.21
CA GLU A 193 2.53 -20.55 -6.32
C GLU A 193 1.11 -20.47 -6.89
N SER A 194 0.09 -20.45 -6.03
CA SER A 194 -1.32 -20.40 -6.47
C SER A 194 -1.71 -19.11 -7.20
N VAL A 195 -0.98 -18.01 -6.98
CA VAL A 195 -1.23 -16.71 -7.61
C VAL A 195 -0.31 -16.46 -8.82
N ALA A 196 0.85 -17.13 -8.88
CA ALA A 196 1.82 -16.96 -9.97
C ALA A 196 1.41 -17.67 -11.28
N THR A 197 0.53 -18.67 -11.21
CA THR A 197 -0.04 -19.40 -12.35
C THR A 197 -1.14 -18.64 -13.07
#